data_AF-C1G3U0-F1
#
_entry.id   AF-C1G3U0-F1
#
_cell.length_a   1.000
_cell.length_b   1.000
_cell.length_c   1.000
_cell.angle_alpha   90.00
_cell.angle_beta   90.00
_cell.angle_gamma   90.00
#
_symmetry.space_group_name_H-M   'P 1'
#
loop_
_entity.id
_entity.type
_entity.pdbx_description
1 polymer ?
#
loop_
_entity_poly.entity_id
_entity_poly.type
_entity_poly.pdbx_seq_one_letter_code
_entity_poly.pdbx_strand_id
1 'polypeptide(L)'
;MKLLSSVLLALLGVVAVQGSPLNGVGVDAAPNGSQKPHAMELIRELQTDPHGFTHVADDGIVRSFDSKGNVIAAVRMTNHELMQVASSQTDPEAKKHLEEVWAEVNGHEVPEKDLFSPPNNILPTRLTNPEVQDHLQMVDFQKRNENGGLTPNVNCRAFTCRESAFCLSQGCTSCVQYDKFMGMNCI
;
A
#
# COMPACT_ATOMS: atom_id res chain seq x y z
N MET A 1 37.14 -77.58 -1.57
CA MET A 1 36.51 -78.27 -2.73
C MET A 1 35.30 -77.41 -3.11
N LYS A 2 35.36 -76.57 -4.16
CA LYS A 2 34.98 -76.87 -5.58
C LYS A 2 33.49 -77.28 -5.64
N LEU A 3 32.53 -76.61 -6.30
CA LEU A 3 32.40 -76.11 -7.70
C LEU A 3 31.29 -75.02 -7.73
N LEU A 4 31.38 -73.86 -8.41
CA LEU A 4 31.26 -73.56 -9.86
C LEU A 4 29.95 -73.97 -10.55
N SER A 5 29.46 -73.06 -11.43
CA SER A 5 28.60 -73.25 -12.62
C SER A 5 27.10 -72.92 -12.41
N SER A 6 26.38 -72.18 -13.28
CA SER A 6 26.67 -71.46 -14.52
C SER A 6 25.52 -70.52 -14.90
N VAL A 7 25.87 -69.54 -15.71
CA VAL A 7 25.03 -68.58 -16.46
C VAL A 7 24.11 -69.30 -17.46
N LEU A 8 22.89 -68.81 -17.65
CA LEU A 8 22.20 -68.90 -18.95
C LEU A 8 21.54 -67.55 -19.29
N LEU A 9 22.07 -66.91 -20.34
CA LEU A 9 21.41 -65.84 -21.08
C LEU A 9 20.28 -66.44 -21.94
N ALA A 10 19.12 -65.80 -21.93
CA ALA A 10 18.16 -65.89 -23.03
C ALA A 10 17.69 -64.48 -23.43
N LEU A 11 17.76 -64.24 -24.73
CA LEU A 11 17.62 -63.00 -25.47
C LEU A 11 16.16 -62.69 -25.83
N LEU A 12 15.94 -61.40 -26.13
CA LEU A 12 14.95 -60.81 -27.06
C LEU A 12 13.50 -60.60 -26.59
N GLY A 13 13.17 -59.31 -26.47
CA GLY A 13 11.80 -58.80 -26.40
C GLY A 13 11.77 -57.28 -26.18
N VAL A 14 12.48 -56.50 -27.00
CA VAL A 14 12.30 -55.04 -27.02
C VAL A 14 10.98 -54.77 -27.72
N VAL A 15 9.93 -54.45 -26.96
CA VAL A 15 8.73 -53.81 -27.53
C VAL A 15 9.05 -52.32 -27.60
N ALA A 16 9.44 -51.86 -28.78
CA ALA A 16 9.43 -50.44 -29.08
C ALA A 16 7.96 -49.99 -29.19
N VAL A 17 7.40 -49.44 -28.12
CA VAL A 17 6.20 -48.60 -28.25
C VAL A 17 6.69 -47.25 -28.77
N GLN A 18 6.40 -46.97 -30.04
CA GLN A 18 6.49 -45.63 -30.60
C GLN A 18 5.47 -44.74 -29.87
N GLY A 19 5.91 -44.10 -28.79
CA GLY A 19 5.21 -42.95 -28.22
C GLY A 19 5.46 -41.75 -29.11
N SER A 20 4.41 -41.25 -29.77
CA SER A 20 4.43 -39.96 -30.44
C SER A 20 4.72 -38.84 -29.40
N PRO A 21 5.54 -37.83 -29.72
CA PRO A 21 5.71 -36.71 -28.81
C PRO A 21 4.44 -35.86 -28.86
N LEU A 22 3.61 -35.93 -27.83
CA LEU A 22 2.73 -34.82 -27.51
C LEU A 22 3.57 -33.82 -26.73
N ASN A 23 3.78 -32.67 -27.36
CA ASN A 23 4.36 -31.46 -26.78
C ASN A 23 3.55 -31.06 -25.53
N GLY A 24 3.91 -31.64 -24.39
CA GLY A 24 3.59 -31.10 -23.08
C GLY A 24 4.68 -30.12 -22.72
N VAL A 25 4.44 -28.84 -23.01
CA VAL A 25 5.25 -27.75 -22.47
C VAL A 25 5.28 -27.92 -20.95
N GLY A 26 6.45 -28.28 -20.43
CA GLY A 26 6.75 -28.09 -19.02
C GLY A 26 6.70 -26.59 -18.75
N VAL A 27 5.60 -26.14 -18.16
CA VAL A 27 5.59 -24.92 -17.36
C VAL A 27 5.54 -25.40 -15.93
N ASP A 28 6.72 -25.46 -15.34
CA ASP A 28 6.89 -25.50 -13.90
C ASP A 28 5.98 -24.43 -13.31
N ALA A 29 5.00 -24.85 -12.52
CA ALA A 29 4.25 -23.95 -11.66
C ALA A 29 5.25 -23.40 -10.63
N ALA A 30 5.88 -22.28 -10.96
CA ALA A 30 6.59 -21.49 -9.97
C ALA A 30 5.61 -21.19 -8.82
N PRO A 31 6.02 -21.35 -7.55
CA PRO A 31 5.20 -20.92 -6.44
C PRO A 31 4.96 -19.43 -6.65
N ASN A 32 3.67 -19.07 -6.71
CA ASN A 32 3.16 -17.72 -6.90
C ASN A 32 4.07 -16.72 -6.17
N GLY A 33 4.95 -16.05 -6.92
CA GLY A 33 5.90 -15.11 -6.35
C GLY A 33 5.07 -14.06 -5.64
N SER A 34 5.27 -13.93 -4.33
CA SER A 34 4.50 -13.03 -3.47
C SER A 34 4.45 -11.65 -4.11
N GLN A 35 3.36 -11.32 -4.80
CA GLN A 35 3.12 -9.96 -5.26
C GLN A 35 3.08 -9.13 -3.98
N LYS A 36 4.06 -8.25 -3.81
CA LYS A 36 4.00 -7.27 -2.73
C LYS A 36 2.69 -6.48 -2.92
N PRO A 37 1.89 -6.29 -1.86
CA PRO A 37 0.68 -5.49 -1.96
C PRO A 37 1.02 -4.13 -2.58
N HIS A 38 0.14 -3.63 -3.44
CA HIS A 38 0.34 -2.33 -4.07
C HIS A 38 0.40 -1.26 -2.98
N ALA A 39 1.21 -0.22 -3.11
CA ALA A 39 1.48 0.70 -1.99
C ALA A 39 0.20 1.31 -1.37
N MET A 40 -0.84 1.56 -2.18
CA MET A 40 -2.13 2.04 -1.69
C MET A 40 -2.91 1.02 -0.85
N GLU A 41 -2.73 -0.28 -1.10
CA GLU A 41 -3.33 -1.36 -0.31
C GLU A 41 -2.78 -1.37 1.10
N LEU A 42 -1.46 -1.17 1.27
CA LEU A 42 -0.83 -1.03 2.58
C LEU A 42 -1.44 0.11 3.41
N ILE A 43 -1.81 1.23 2.78
CA ILE A 43 -2.46 2.36 3.46
C ILE A 43 -3.90 1.98 3.85
N ARG A 44 -4.63 1.29 2.97
CA ARG A 44 -6.03 0.88 3.19
C ARG A 44 -6.19 -0.18 4.28
N GLU A 45 -5.21 -1.04 4.43
CA GLU A 45 -5.19 -2.10 5.45
C GLU A 45 -4.78 -1.59 6.84
N LEU A 46 -4.24 -0.37 6.92
CA LEU A 46 -3.81 0.20 8.19
C LEU A 46 -5.01 0.43 9.12
N GLN A 47 -4.87 0.06 10.39
CA GLN A 47 -5.90 0.30 11.40
C GLN A 47 -6.32 1.77 11.39
N THR A 48 -7.63 2.02 11.29
CA THR A 48 -8.19 3.36 11.16
C THR A 48 -9.06 3.69 12.37
N ASP A 49 -8.85 4.86 12.97
CA ASP A 49 -9.79 5.46 13.92
C ASP A 49 -10.80 6.33 13.14
N PRO A 50 -12.12 6.19 13.36
CA PRO A 50 -13.12 7.00 12.66
C PRO A 50 -12.96 8.51 12.86
N HIS A 51 -12.49 8.96 14.02
CA HIS A 51 -12.25 10.37 14.32
C HIS A 51 -10.80 10.80 14.08
N GLY A 52 -10.00 9.86 13.58
CA GLY A 52 -8.59 10.01 13.26
C GLY A 52 -8.32 10.28 11.78
N PHE A 53 -7.07 10.06 11.40
CA PHE A 53 -6.57 10.18 10.03
C PHE A 53 -5.26 9.43 9.83
N THR A 54 -4.89 9.22 8.58
CA THR A 54 -3.62 8.60 8.18
C THR A 54 -2.68 9.65 7.60
N HIS A 55 -1.38 9.52 7.84
CA HIS A 55 -0.34 10.38 7.32
C HIS A 55 0.74 9.56 6.63
N VAL A 56 1.08 9.90 5.39
CA VAL A 56 2.27 9.39 4.69
C VAL A 56 3.38 10.41 4.88
N ALA A 57 4.37 10.08 5.70
CA ALA A 57 5.39 11.02 6.17
C ALA A 57 6.71 10.92 5.39
N ASP A 58 7.53 11.97 5.48
CA ASP A 58 8.81 12.09 4.74
C ASP A 58 9.93 11.20 5.27
N ASP A 59 9.68 10.48 6.37
CA ASP A 59 10.56 9.40 6.84
C ASP A 59 10.19 8.04 6.23
N GLY A 60 9.19 8.00 5.35
CA GLY A 60 8.76 6.78 4.66
C GLY A 60 7.87 5.87 5.52
N ILE A 61 7.33 6.39 6.63
CA ILE A 61 6.38 5.67 7.48
C ILE A 61 4.98 6.22 7.23
N VAL A 62 4.03 5.33 7.03
CA VAL A 62 2.61 5.67 7.07
C VAL A 62 2.09 5.43 8.48
N ARG A 63 1.51 6.45 9.09
CA ARG A 63 1.00 6.43 10.47
C ARG A 63 -0.48 6.72 10.50
N SER A 64 -1.23 5.92 11.25
CA SER A 64 -2.62 6.21 11.61
C SER A 64 -2.65 6.88 12.97
N PHE A 65 -3.35 8.01 13.05
CA PHE A 65 -3.52 8.82 14.24
C PHE A 65 -4.96 8.74 14.72
N ASP A 66 -5.15 8.65 16.04
CA ASP A 66 -6.47 8.83 16.66
C ASP A 66 -6.87 10.32 16.74
N SER A 67 -8.09 10.58 17.24
CA SER A 67 -8.60 11.95 17.44
C SER A 67 -7.78 12.83 18.39
N LYS A 68 -6.90 12.25 19.22
CA LYS A 68 -6.02 12.95 20.15
C LYS A 68 -4.61 13.17 19.57
N GLY A 69 -4.34 12.66 18.37
CA GLY A 69 -3.03 12.74 17.73
C GLY A 69 -2.04 11.68 18.20
N ASN A 70 -2.50 10.58 18.82
CA ASN A 70 -1.64 9.45 19.13
C ASN A 70 -1.52 8.53 17.92
N VAL A 71 -0.34 7.98 17.65
CA VAL A 71 -0.15 6.96 16.62
C VAL A 71 -0.73 5.64 17.12
N ILE A 72 -1.71 5.09 16.41
CA ILE A 72 -2.35 3.80 16.74
C ILE A 72 -1.88 2.65 15.85
N ALA A 73 -1.37 2.95 14.67
CA ALA A 73 -0.77 1.97 13.76
C ALA A 73 0.28 2.64 12.87
N ALA A 74 1.27 1.86 12.43
CA ALA A 74 2.31 2.32 11.53
C ALA A 74 2.74 1.21 10.56
N VAL A 75 3.08 1.58 9.33
CA VAL A 75 3.69 0.68 8.35
C VAL A 75 4.87 1.36 7.66
N ARG A 76 5.95 0.61 7.46
CA ARG A 76 7.15 1.06 6.76
C ARG A 76 6.92 0.92 5.26
N MET A 77 7.31 1.93 4.50
CA MET A 77 7.32 1.87 3.04
C MET A 77 8.74 1.89 2.52
N THR A 78 9.01 1.05 1.53
CA THR A 78 10.18 1.17 0.67
C THR A 78 10.05 2.42 -0.20
N ASN A 79 11.18 2.91 -0.71
CA ASN A 79 11.20 4.00 -1.68
C ASN A 79 10.28 3.73 -2.89
N HIS A 80 10.31 2.51 -3.42
CA HIS A 80 9.46 2.10 -4.54
C HIS A 80 7.96 2.17 -4.20
N GLU A 81 7.55 1.89 -2.97
CA GLU A 81 6.16 2.07 -2.52
C GLU A 81 5.80 3.55 -2.39
N LEU A 82 6.69 4.39 -1.86
CA LEU A 82 6.48 5.84 -1.83
C LEU A 82 6.32 6.44 -3.24
N MET A 83 7.10 5.98 -4.22
CA MET A 83 6.96 6.41 -5.62
C MET A 83 5.63 5.99 -6.24
N GLN A 84 5.08 4.84 -5.85
CA GLN A 84 3.72 4.44 -6.23
C GLN A 84 2.67 5.36 -5.58
N VAL A 85 2.86 5.75 -4.32
CA VAL A 85 1.97 6.71 -3.63
C VAL A 85 2.01 8.08 -4.32
N ALA A 86 3.19 8.60 -4.65
CA ALA A 86 3.34 9.86 -5.39
C ALA A 86 2.67 9.79 -6.77
N SER A 87 2.89 8.68 -7.50
CA SER A 87 2.26 8.43 -8.81
C SER A 87 0.73 8.35 -8.75
N SER A 88 0.15 8.12 -7.57
CA SER A 88 -1.30 8.06 -7.39
C SER A 88 -1.96 9.44 -7.26
N GLN A 89 -1.19 10.51 -7.15
CA GLN A 89 -1.73 11.87 -7.08
C GLN A 89 -2.27 12.32 -8.44
N THR A 90 -3.45 12.95 -8.42
CA THR A 90 -4.09 13.50 -9.62
C THR A 90 -3.56 14.89 -9.99
N ASP A 91 -3.07 15.63 -8.98
CA ASP A 91 -2.43 16.94 -9.14
C ASP A 91 -0.96 16.74 -9.57
N PRO A 92 -0.55 17.19 -10.77
CA PRO A 92 0.82 17.02 -11.27
C PRO A 92 1.88 17.69 -10.38
N GLU A 93 1.58 18.86 -9.82
CA GLU A 93 2.47 19.59 -8.94
C GLU A 93 2.67 18.84 -7.62
N ALA A 94 1.58 18.34 -7.03
CA ALA A 94 1.63 17.49 -5.84
C ALA A 94 2.42 16.21 -6.11
N LYS A 95 2.17 15.54 -7.24
CA LYS A 95 2.93 14.35 -7.66
C LYS A 95 4.43 14.64 -7.70
N LYS A 96 4.82 15.67 -8.46
CA LYS A 96 6.22 16.03 -8.65
C LYS A 96 6.90 16.36 -7.32
N HIS A 97 6.24 17.14 -6.46
CA HIS A 97 6.75 17.48 -5.14
C HIS A 97 7.00 16.23 -4.28
N LEU A 98 6.05 15.29 -4.24
CA LEU A 98 6.23 14.05 -3.48
C LEU A 98 7.33 13.16 -4.06
N GLU A 99 7.46 13.09 -5.39
CA GLU A 99 8.58 12.39 -6.05
C GLU A 99 9.93 12.99 -5.63
N GLU A 100 10.03 14.32 -5.54
CA GLU A 100 11.25 15.02 -5.12
C GLU A 100 11.57 14.81 -3.65
N VAL A 101 10.59 15.00 -2.75
CA VAL A 101 10.79 14.86 -1.29
C VAL A 101 11.09 13.42 -0.90
N TRP A 102 10.50 12.43 -1.60
CA TRP A 102 10.67 11.01 -1.26
C TRP A 102 11.73 10.30 -2.09
N ALA A 103 12.44 10.97 -3.01
CA ALA A 103 13.35 10.35 -3.98
C ALA A 103 14.36 9.35 -3.36
N GLU A 104 14.87 9.64 -2.16
CA GLU A 104 15.86 8.81 -1.46
C GLU A 104 15.36 8.30 -0.09
N VAL A 105 14.05 8.39 0.16
CA VAL A 105 13.46 8.01 1.44
C VAL A 105 13.17 6.51 1.47
N ASN A 106 13.53 5.86 2.59
CA ASN A 106 13.23 4.46 2.85
C ASN A 106 12.80 4.26 4.30
N GLY A 107 11.51 3.97 4.51
CA GLY A 107 10.92 3.76 5.82
C GLY A 107 11.51 2.57 6.59
N HIS A 108 12.23 1.65 5.93
CA HIS A 108 12.91 0.55 6.63
C HIS A 108 14.18 0.97 7.39
N GLU A 109 14.68 2.17 7.14
CA GLU A 109 15.87 2.71 7.81
C GLU A 109 15.52 3.47 9.11
N VAL A 110 14.23 3.73 9.34
CA VAL A 110 13.74 4.43 10.53
C VAL A 110 13.87 3.54 11.78
N PRO A 111 14.39 4.02 12.92
CA PRO A 111 14.42 3.24 14.16
C PRO A 111 13.01 2.86 14.64
N GLU A 112 12.86 1.68 15.25
CA GLU A 112 11.56 1.21 15.74
C GLU A 112 10.90 2.17 16.74
N LYS A 113 11.70 2.80 17.60
CA LYS A 113 11.24 3.82 18.56
C LYS A 113 10.49 4.99 17.89
N ASP A 114 10.83 5.32 16.65
CA ASP A 114 10.29 6.47 15.94
C ASP A 114 9.02 6.11 15.15
N LEU A 115 8.63 4.83 15.07
CA LEU A 115 7.41 4.40 14.40
C LEU A 115 6.16 4.97 15.07
N PHE A 116 6.08 4.87 16.40
CA PHE A 116 4.93 5.31 17.20
C PHE A 116 5.19 6.62 17.96
N SER A 117 6.37 7.20 17.81
CA SER A 117 6.76 8.47 18.42
C SER A 117 7.61 9.28 17.44
N PRO A 118 7.01 9.74 16.33
CA PRO A 118 7.74 10.48 15.31
C PRO A 118 8.37 11.77 15.88
N PRO A 119 9.57 12.16 15.40
CA PRO A 119 10.13 13.46 15.70
C PRO A 119 9.19 14.61 15.30
N ASN A 120 9.27 15.74 16.02
CA ASN A 120 8.39 16.90 15.79
C ASN A 120 8.41 17.43 14.35
N ASN A 121 9.56 17.38 13.67
CA ASN A 121 9.69 17.82 12.28
C ASN A 121 8.99 16.89 11.28
N ILE A 122 8.62 15.66 11.67
CA ILE A 122 7.91 14.69 10.83
C ILE A 122 6.40 14.73 11.05
N LEU A 123 5.93 15.32 12.16
CA LEU A 123 4.50 15.37 12.48
C LEU A 123 3.64 16.00 11.39
N PRO A 124 2.45 15.45 11.07
CA PRO A 124 1.57 16.00 10.05
C PRO A 124 1.20 17.47 10.30
N THR A 125 1.08 18.26 9.23
CA THR A 125 0.70 19.68 9.31
C THR A 125 -0.60 19.89 10.08
N ARG A 126 -1.53 18.92 10.01
CA ARG A 126 -2.77 18.96 10.79
C ARG A 126 -2.55 19.08 12.31
N LEU A 127 -1.49 18.47 12.84
CA LEU A 127 -1.17 18.50 14.28
C LEU A 127 -0.30 19.69 14.66
N THR A 128 0.43 20.27 13.70
CA THR A 128 1.39 21.35 13.97
C THR A 128 0.90 22.73 13.56
N ASN A 129 -0.13 22.83 12.72
CA ASN A 129 -0.70 24.10 12.28
C ASN A 129 -2.23 24.15 12.53
N PRO A 130 -2.71 25.01 13.45
CA PRO A 130 -4.13 25.13 13.75
C PRO A 130 -4.98 25.62 12.56
N GLU A 131 -4.42 26.43 11.66
CA GLU A 131 -5.12 27.01 10.49
C GLU A 131 -5.59 25.93 9.50
N VAL A 132 -4.94 24.77 9.49
CA VAL A 132 -5.36 23.63 8.65
C VAL A 132 -6.76 23.15 9.03
N GLN A 133 -7.13 23.22 10.31
CA GLN A 133 -8.47 22.81 10.73
C GLN A 133 -9.54 23.74 10.17
N ASP A 134 -9.27 25.04 10.12
CA ASP A 134 -10.18 26.05 9.59
C ASP A 134 -10.30 25.91 8.06
N HIS A 135 -9.18 25.68 7.37
CA HIS A 135 -9.17 25.45 5.93
C HIS A 135 -9.98 24.20 5.53
N LEU A 136 -9.77 23.08 6.22
CA LEU A 136 -10.51 21.84 5.94
C LEU A 136 -12.01 22.00 6.22
N GLN A 137 -12.41 22.77 7.24
CA GLN A 137 -13.83 23.08 7.48
C GLN A 137 -14.43 23.83 6.29
N MET A 138 -13.76 24.87 5.79
CA MET A 138 -14.27 25.66 4.66
C MET A 138 -14.47 24.84 3.38
N VAL A 139 -13.52 23.95 3.05
CA VAL A 139 -13.61 23.10 1.86
C VAL A 139 -14.73 22.06 1.99
N ASP A 140 -14.91 21.46 3.18
CA ASP A 140 -15.97 20.48 3.43
C ASP A 140 -17.37 21.11 3.25
N PHE A 141 -17.59 22.35 3.71
CA PHE A 141 -18.87 23.05 3.53
C PHE A 141 -19.19 23.34 2.06
N GLN A 142 -18.19 23.65 1.25
CA GLN A 142 -18.39 23.89 -0.18
C GLN A 142 -18.76 22.60 -0.93
N LYS A 143 -18.04 21.49 -0.69
CA LYS A 143 -18.28 20.23 -1.41
C LYS A 143 -19.60 19.54 -1.04
N ARG A 144 -20.08 19.63 0.21
CA ARG A 144 -21.39 19.06 0.62
C ARG A 144 -22.57 19.68 -0.14
N ASN A 145 -22.41 20.91 -0.64
CA ASN A 145 -23.46 21.59 -1.39
C ASN A 145 -23.54 21.16 -2.86
N GLU A 146 -22.54 20.43 -3.38
CA GLU A 146 -22.42 20.20 -4.82
C GLU A 146 -22.73 18.77 -5.29
N ASN A 147 -22.66 17.71 -4.45
CA ASN A 147 -22.90 16.35 -4.93
C ASN A 147 -23.46 15.39 -3.85
N GLY A 148 -24.79 15.23 -3.82
CA GLY A 148 -25.48 14.19 -3.06
C GLY A 148 -26.03 13.10 -3.98
N GLY A 149 -25.19 12.12 -4.34
CA GLY A 149 -25.63 10.97 -5.14
C GLY A 149 -24.70 9.78 -4.96
N LEU A 150 -25.23 8.66 -4.44
CA LEU A 150 -24.54 7.37 -4.39
C LEU A 150 -24.42 6.83 -5.82
N THR A 151 -23.32 7.12 -6.50
CA THR A 151 -22.98 6.48 -7.78
C THR A 151 -22.29 5.14 -7.50
N PRO A 152 -22.49 4.11 -8.36
CA PRO A 152 -21.91 2.77 -8.13
C PRO A 152 -20.38 2.70 -8.25
N ASN A 153 -19.69 3.81 -8.57
CA ASN A 153 -18.24 3.88 -8.66
C ASN A 153 -17.76 5.14 -7.92
N VAL A 154 -17.58 5.01 -6.60
CA VAL A 154 -17.16 6.10 -5.73
C VAL A 154 -15.70 6.43 -6.02
N ASN A 155 -15.45 7.62 -6.58
CA ASN A 155 -14.09 8.14 -6.67
C ASN A 155 -13.68 8.75 -5.32
N CYS A 156 -13.08 7.94 -4.45
CA CYS A 156 -12.67 8.37 -3.11
C CYS A 156 -11.78 9.62 -3.11
N ARG A 157 -10.90 9.75 -4.10
CA ARG A 157 -9.97 10.87 -4.19
C ARG A 157 -10.63 12.22 -4.51
N ALA A 158 -11.90 12.22 -4.93
CA ALA A 158 -12.66 13.46 -5.12
C ALA A 158 -13.09 14.11 -3.79
N PHE A 159 -13.10 13.32 -2.71
CA PHE A 159 -13.56 13.75 -1.39
C PHE A 159 -12.40 14.29 -0.56
N THR A 160 -12.48 15.57 -0.22
CA THR A 160 -11.65 16.16 0.84
C THR A 160 -12.24 15.73 2.17
N CYS A 161 -11.40 15.52 3.17
CA CYS A 161 -11.83 15.00 4.45
C CYS A 161 -11.09 15.65 5.60
N ARG A 162 -11.77 15.70 6.75
CA ARG A 162 -11.13 16.01 8.04
C ARG A 162 -10.91 14.78 8.88
N GLU A 163 -11.76 13.76 8.80
CA GLU A 163 -11.63 12.55 9.61
C GLU A 163 -12.10 11.35 8.81
N SER A 164 -11.58 10.17 9.18
CA SER A 164 -11.86 8.95 8.44
C SER A 164 -13.35 8.59 8.41
N ALA A 165 -14.15 9.00 9.40
CA ALA A 165 -15.60 8.77 9.45
C ALA A 165 -16.32 9.33 8.22
N PHE A 166 -15.89 10.48 7.71
CA PHE A 166 -16.45 11.02 6.47
C PHE A 166 -16.15 10.08 5.30
N CYS A 167 -14.92 9.64 5.14
CA CYS A 167 -14.52 8.70 4.09
C CYS A 167 -15.26 7.37 4.19
N LEU A 168 -15.36 6.81 5.40
CA LEU A 168 -16.11 5.58 5.67
C LEU A 168 -17.59 5.73 5.26
N SER A 169 -18.21 6.89 5.52
CA SER A 169 -19.60 7.18 5.09
C SER A 169 -19.79 7.24 3.57
N GLN A 170 -18.71 7.52 2.82
CA GLN A 170 -18.72 7.50 1.35
C GLN A 170 -18.40 6.12 0.77
N GLY A 171 -18.12 5.10 1.61
CA GLY A 171 -17.65 3.79 1.15
C GLY A 171 -16.15 3.76 0.83
N CYS A 172 -15.39 4.75 1.30
CA CYS A 172 -13.93 4.80 1.25
C CYS A 172 -13.34 4.28 2.58
N THR A 173 -12.01 4.24 2.69
CA THR A 173 -11.33 3.56 3.82
C THR A 173 -10.81 4.51 4.90
N SER A 174 -10.09 5.57 4.50
CA SER A 174 -9.45 6.47 5.46
C SER A 174 -9.29 7.88 4.88
N CYS A 175 -9.11 8.85 5.78
CA CYS A 175 -8.72 10.21 5.43
C CYS A 175 -7.21 10.35 5.49
N VAL A 176 -6.55 10.71 4.39
CA VAL A 176 -5.08 10.68 4.26
C VAL A 176 -4.49 12.07 4.03
N GLN A 177 -3.48 12.42 4.81
CA GLN A 177 -2.56 13.54 4.56
C GLN A 177 -1.26 13.00 3.99
N TYR A 178 -0.71 13.68 2.97
CA TYR A 178 0.59 13.35 2.40
C TYR A 178 1.58 14.47 2.73
N ASP A 179 2.79 14.12 3.16
CA ASP A 179 3.86 15.08 3.48
C ASP A 179 3.30 16.18 4.43
N LYS A 180 3.54 17.46 4.14
CA LYS A 180 3.08 18.63 4.86
C LYS A 180 1.96 19.36 4.15
N PHE A 181 1.31 18.72 3.16
CA PHE A 181 0.20 19.34 2.45
C PHE A 181 -0.94 19.71 3.41
N MET A 182 -1.56 20.88 3.18
CA MET A 182 -2.70 21.33 3.99
C MET A 182 -3.97 20.51 3.70
N GLY A 183 -4.09 19.99 2.47
CA GLY A 183 -5.23 19.17 2.05
C GLY A 183 -5.12 17.71 2.49
N MET A 184 -6.28 17.08 2.66
CA MET A 184 -6.42 15.67 2.97
C MET A 184 -7.56 15.09 2.14
N ASN A 185 -7.40 13.85 1.65
CA ASN A 185 -8.40 13.23 0.79
C ASN A 185 -8.72 11.80 1.22
N CYS A 186 -9.93 11.35 0.88
CA CYS A 186 -10.31 9.97 1.08
C CYS A 186 -9.60 9.05 0.08
N ILE A 187 -9.38 7.79 0.49
CA ILE A 187 -8.82 6.73 -0.36
C ILE A 187 -9.61 5.43 -0.34
#